data_AF-A0A7S3V384-F1
#
_entry.id   AF-A0A7S3V384-F1
#
_cell.length_a   1.000
_cell.length_b   1.000
_cell.length_c   1.000
_cell.angle_alpha   90.00
_cell.angle_beta   90.00
_cell.angle_gamma   90.00
#
_symmetry.space_group_name_H-M   'P 1'
#
loop_
_entity.id
_entity.type
_entity.pdbx_description
1 polymer ?
#
loop_
_entity_poly.entity_id
_entity_poly.type
_entity_poly.pdbx_seq_one_letter_code
_entity_poly.pdbx_strand_id
1 'polypeptide(L)'
;LILYIHDIENEEEALYFSYVIQLIEQALQKLDSGYTVGSLRIFVTFDNCRAIYRANEIVDALHPYFAGATINIESFWASVGQVYHTDLNYKIQSGLEPLLYIEPAQLVECVVENRGGVFINNDSYQEVADVIASSANDTIIVKPDD
;
A
#
# COMPACT_ATOMS: atom_id res chain seq x y z
N LEU A 1 -15.24 13.38 5.43
CA LEU A 1 -13.79 13.61 5.54
C LEU A 1 -13.09 12.28 5.27
N ILE A 2 -12.01 12.28 4.49
CA ILE A 2 -11.22 11.07 4.20
C ILE A 2 -9.85 11.25 4.85
N LEU A 3 -9.41 10.26 5.63
CA LEU A 3 -8.09 10.19 6.24
C LEU A 3 -7.23 9.20 5.46
N TYR A 4 -6.02 9.59 5.11
CA TYR A 4 -5.03 8.69 4.51
C TYR A 4 -4.16 8.10 5.62
N ILE A 5 -4.02 6.78 5.63
CA ILE A 5 -3.16 6.08 6.56
C ILE A 5 -2.06 5.40 5.77
N HIS A 6 -0.83 5.59 6.23
CA HIS A 6 0.41 5.08 5.67
C HIS A 6 1.06 4.12 6.65
N ASP A 7 1.99 3.31 6.16
CA ASP A 7 2.87 2.46 6.95
C ASP A 7 2.14 1.46 7.87
N ILE A 8 0.90 1.06 7.53
CA ILE A 8 0.26 -0.08 8.19
C ILE A 8 0.98 -1.33 7.73
N GLU A 9 1.38 -2.21 8.64
CA GLU A 9 2.01 -3.49 8.31
C GLU A 9 1.06 -4.69 8.47
N ASN A 10 -0.05 -4.51 9.21
CA ASN A 10 -0.87 -5.61 9.70
C ASN A 10 -2.30 -5.23 10.11
N GLU A 11 -3.17 -6.23 10.29
CA GLU A 11 -4.55 -6.00 10.73
C GLU A 11 -4.66 -5.53 12.18
N GLU A 12 -3.70 -5.81 13.05
CA GLU A 12 -3.73 -5.33 14.43
C GLU A 12 -3.59 -3.80 14.50
N GLU A 13 -2.71 -3.22 13.69
CA GLU A 13 -2.58 -1.78 13.50
C GLU A 13 -3.82 -1.18 12.84
N ALA A 14 -4.38 -1.88 11.86
CA ALA A 14 -5.63 -1.47 11.21
C ALA A 14 -6.81 -1.43 12.20
N LEU A 15 -6.94 -2.46 13.06
CA LEU A 15 -7.92 -2.50 14.15
C LEU A 15 -7.71 -1.37 15.15
N TYR A 16 -6.45 -1.05 15.47
CA TYR A 16 -6.13 0.09 16.32
C TYR A 16 -6.64 1.40 15.70
N PHE A 17 -6.45 1.63 14.40
CA PHE A 17 -7.00 2.81 13.72
C PHE A 17 -8.53 2.85 13.72
N SER A 18 -9.20 1.73 13.46
CA SER A 18 -10.66 1.63 13.56
C SER A 18 -11.17 2.01 14.95
N TYR A 19 -10.49 1.54 15.99
CA TYR A 19 -10.81 1.86 17.37
C TYR A 19 -10.58 3.35 17.69
N VAL A 20 -9.44 3.91 17.28
CA VAL A 20 -9.12 5.33 17.48
C VAL A 20 -10.14 6.22 16.77
N ILE A 21 -10.50 5.91 15.53
CA ILE A 21 -11.49 6.66 14.76
C ILE A 21 -12.87 6.59 15.42
N GLN A 22 -13.28 5.41 15.89
CA GLN A 22 -14.54 5.27 16.63
C GLN A 22 -14.56 6.17 17.87
N LEU A 23 -13.49 6.22 18.65
CA LEU A 23 -13.39 7.09 19.82
C LEU A 23 -13.42 8.57 19.46
N ILE A 24 -12.73 8.95 18.38
CA ILE A 24 -12.72 10.33 17.86
C ILE A 24 -14.13 10.74 17.46
N GLU A 25 -14.85 9.93 16.68
CA GLU A 25 -16.22 10.23 16.24
C GLU A 25 -17.18 10.34 17.44
N GLN A 26 -17.04 9.48 18.44
CA GLN A 26 -17.83 9.57 19.68
C GLN A 26 -17.52 10.86 20.46
N ALA A 27 -16.27 11.31 20.48
CA ALA A 27 -15.89 12.56 21.11
C ALA A 27 -16.45 13.76 20.31
N LEU A 28 -16.38 13.72 18.98
CA LEU A 28 -16.95 14.75 18.10
C LEU A 28 -18.46 14.88 18.28
N GLN A 29 -19.19 13.77 18.35
CA GLN A 29 -20.64 13.77 18.60
C GLN A 29 -21.02 14.44 19.94
N LYS A 30 -20.16 14.33 20.96
CA LYS A 30 -20.37 14.98 22.26
C LYS A 30 -20.10 16.48 22.21
N LEU A 31 -19.16 16.92 21.36
CA LEU A 31 -18.81 18.32 21.17
C LEU A 31 -19.81 19.04 20.25
N ASP A 32 -20.32 18.33 19.25
CA ASP A 32 -21.29 18.82 18.29
C ASP A 32 -22.37 17.75 18.03
N SER A 33 -23.59 18.01 18.49
CA SER A 33 -24.72 17.11 18.29
C SER A 33 -25.13 16.97 16.82
N GLY A 34 -24.71 17.88 15.94
CA GLY A 34 -24.93 17.81 14.49
C GLY A 34 -23.96 16.88 13.76
N TYR A 35 -22.88 16.44 14.43
CA TYR A 35 -21.97 15.45 13.87
C TYR A 35 -22.70 14.12 13.61
N THR A 36 -22.21 13.32 12.67
CA THR A 36 -22.75 11.98 12.37
C THR A 36 -21.64 10.94 12.52
N VAL A 37 -21.76 10.06 13.51
CA VAL A 37 -20.87 8.90 13.67
C VAL A 37 -20.96 7.99 12.44
N GLY A 38 -19.82 7.45 12.02
CA GLY A 38 -19.66 6.68 10.79
C GLY A 38 -19.54 7.55 9.55
N SER A 39 -19.17 8.83 9.68
CA SER A 39 -18.98 9.74 8.55
C SER A 39 -17.51 9.89 8.14
N LEU A 40 -16.56 9.47 8.98
CA LEU A 40 -15.15 9.36 8.63
C LEU A 40 -14.90 8.16 7.71
N ARG A 41 -14.00 8.36 6.76
CA ARG A 41 -13.57 7.35 5.81
C ARG A 41 -12.06 7.24 5.81
N ILE A 42 -11.55 6.03 5.61
CA ILE A 42 -10.13 5.71 5.59
C ILE A 42 -9.74 5.32 4.18
N PHE A 43 -8.66 5.92 3.71
CA PHE A 43 -7.93 5.48 2.54
C PHE A 43 -6.59 4.91 3.02
N VAL A 44 -6.25 3.69 2.62
CA VAL A 44 -4.98 3.07 3.00
C VAL A 44 -3.96 3.23 1.88
N THR A 45 -2.75 3.61 2.22
CA THR A 45 -1.61 3.47 1.31
C THR A 45 -0.91 2.16 1.65
N PHE A 46 -0.95 1.20 0.72
CA PHE A 46 -0.15 0.00 0.79
C PHE A 46 1.27 0.33 0.32
N ASP A 47 2.10 0.74 1.27
CA ASP A 47 3.50 1.11 1.08
C ASP A 47 4.46 0.15 1.80
N ASN A 48 3.95 -0.76 2.63
CA ASN A 48 4.77 -1.75 3.32
C ASN A 48 4.62 -3.14 2.66
N CYS A 49 5.74 -3.83 2.46
CA CYS A 49 5.73 -5.13 1.79
C CYS A 49 4.98 -6.22 2.57
N ARG A 50 4.90 -6.11 3.91
CA ARG A 50 4.08 -7.01 4.74
C ARG A 50 2.60 -6.73 4.57
N ALA A 51 2.23 -5.47 4.39
CA ALA A 51 0.85 -5.01 4.29
C ALA A 51 0.16 -5.53 3.04
N ILE A 52 0.86 -5.52 1.90
CA ILE A 52 0.33 -6.02 0.62
C ILE A 52 -0.17 -7.45 0.77
N TYR A 53 0.61 -8.33 1.40
CA TYR A 53 0.23 -9.72 1.60
C TYR A 53 -0.83 -9.94 2.69
N ARG A 54 -1.18 -8.90 3.45
CA ARG A 54 -2.24 -8.88 4.48
C ARG A 54 -3.39 -7.96 4.09
N ALA A 55 -3.51 -7.60 2.81
CA ALA A 55 -4.49 -6.63 2.35
C ALA A 55 -5.93 -7.07 2.68
N ASN A 56 -6.22 -8.38 2.64
CA ASN A 56 -7.54 -8.88 3.02
C ASN A 56 -7.88 -8.52 4.48
N GLU A 57 -6.98 -8.91 5.39
CA GLU A 57 -7.16 -8.75 6.83
C GLU A 57 -7.17 -7.27 7.23
N ILE A 58 -6.30 -6.46 6.63
CA ILE A 58 -6.23 -5.01 6.86
C ILE A 58 -7.54 -4.34 6.43
N VAL A 59 -8.03 -4.63 5.22
CA VAL A 59 -9.26 -4.01 4.74
C VAL A 59 -10.46 -4.44 5.60
N ASP A 60 -10.52 -5.71 5.98
CA ASP A 60 -11.60 -6.23 6.84
C ASP A 60 -11.56 -5.60 8.25
N ALA A 61 -10.36 -5.38 8.82
CA ALA A 61 -10.16 -4.70 10.09
C ALA A 61 -10.56 -3.21 10.07
N LEU A 62 -10.52 -2.57 8.90
CA LEU A 62 -10.89 -1.16 8.73
C LEU A 62 -12.40 -0.95 8.54
N HIS A 63 -13.20 -2.02 8.43
CA HIS A 63 -14.65 -1.88 8.32
C HIS A 63 -15.25 -1.30 9.63
N PRO A 64 -16.21 -0.36 9.57
CA PRO A 64 -16.90 0.18 8.39
C PRO A 64 -16.26 1.45 7.79
N TYR A 65 -15.08 1.85 8.27
CA TYR A 65 -14.46 3.12 7.88
C TYR A 65 -13.71 3.03 6.54
N PHE A 66 -13.32 1.83 6.10
CA PHE A 66 -12.62 1.63 4.83
C PHE A 66 -13.39 2.23 3.64
N ALA A 67 -12.70 3.01 2.82
CA ALA A 67 -13.24 3.60 1.60
C ALA A 67 -12.44 3.26 0.34
N GLY A 68 -11.18 2.85 0.50
CA GLY A 68 -10.33 2.58 -0.64
C GLY A 68 -8.86 2.49 -0.27
N ALA A 69 -8.04 2.23 -1.28
CA ALA A 69 -6.60 2.15 -1.10
C ALA A 69 -5.83 2.61 -2.33
N THR A 70 -4.57 2.97 -2.10
CA THR A 70 -3.55 3.23 -3.11
C THR A 70 -2.35 2.37 -2.79
N ILE A 71 -1.47 2.18 -3.76
CA ILE A 71 -0.13 1.64 -3.55
C ILE A 71 0.89 2.79 -3.72
N ASN A 72 2.02 2.70 -3.05
CA ASN A 72 3.18 3.57 -3.30
C ASN A 72 4.41 2.71 -3.52
N ILE A 73 4.90 2.71 -4.76
CA ILE A 73 6.01 1.86 -5.17
C ILE A 73 7.33 2.20 -4.49
N GLU A 74 7.64 3.48 -4.28
CA GLU A 74 8.92 3.92 -3.70
C GLU A 74 9.05 3.44 -2.25
N SER A 75 7.99 3.65 -1.46
CA SER A 75 7.95 3.19 -0.08
C SER A 75 7.89 1.66 0.01
N PHE A 76 7.22 0.98 -0.93
CA PHE A 76 7.25 -0.47 -1.01
C PHE A 76 8.67 -1.00 -1.19
N TRP A 77 9.46 -0.43 -2.10
CA TRP A 77 10.86 -0.81 -2.27
C TRP A 77 11.70 -0.57 -1.03
N ALA A 78 11.49 0.56 -0.36
CA ALA A 78 12.17 0.85 0.90
C ALA A 78 11.81 -0.19 1.98
N SER A 79 10.55 -0.58 2.10
CA SER A 79 10.07 -1.60 3.03
C SER A 79 10.66 -2.99 2.72
N VAL A 80 10.71 -3.36 1.44
CA VAL A 80 11.39 -4.59 0.99
C VAL A 80 12.86 -4.58 1.41
N GLY A 81 13.57 -3.48 1.13
CA GLY A 81 14.97 -3.31 1.54
C GLY A 81 15.15 -3.45 3.05
N GLN A 82 14.24 -2.89 3.85
CA GLN A 82 14.26 -3.02 5.30
C GLN A 82 13.98 -4.45 5.77
N VAL A 83 13.08 -5.19 5.14
CA VAL A 83 12.79 -6.58 5.52
C VAL A 83 13.96 -7.52 5.20
N TYR A 84 14.62 -7.32 4.06
CA TYR A 84 15.68 -8.20 3.58
C TYR A 84 17.11 -7.68 3.86
N HIS A 85 17.29 -6.60 4.61
CA HIS A 85 18.61 -5.98 4.84
C HIS A 85 19.68 -6.92 5.44
N THR A 86 19.26 -8.00 6.12
CA THR A 86 20.17 -9.00 6.70
C THR A 86 20.44 -10.20 5.80
N ASP A 87 19.67 -10.36 4.71
CA ASP A 87 19.84 -11.46 3.77
C ASP A 87 20.87 -11.10 2.70
N LEU A 88 22.10 -11.59 2.87
CA LEU A 88 23.19 -11.40 1.91
C LEU A 88 22.93 -12.03 0.54
N ASN A 89 21.94 -12.91 0.43
CA ASN A 89 21.54 -13.52 -0.84
C ASN A 89 20.39 -12.76 -1.52
N TYR A 90 19.71 -11.86 -0.80
CA TYR A 90 18.66 -11.04 -1.40
C TYR A 90 19.29 -9.98 -2.30
N LYS A 91 19.03 -10.10 -3.60
CA LYS A 91 19.49 -9.16 -4.62
C LYS A 91 18.29 -8.78 -5.49
N ILE A 92 17.91 -7.52 -5.46
CA ILE A 92 17.02 -6.96 -6.47
C ILE A 92 17.84 -6.85 -7.75
N GLN A 93 17.46 -7.60 -8.78
CA GLN A 93 18.10 -7.46 -10.09
C GLN A 93 17.68 -6.12 -10.69
N SER A 94 18.68 -5.33 -11.08
CA SER A 94 18.42 -4.05 -11.73
C SER A 94 17.63 -4.27 -13.02
N GLY A 95 16.56 -3.50 -13.22
CA GLY A 95 15.66 -3.58 -14.36
C GLY A 95 14.41 -4.45 -14.15
N LEU A 96 14.32 -5.21 -13.05
CA LEU A 96 13.12 -6.01 -12.70
C LEU A 96 12.23 -5.35 -11.65
N GLU A 97 12.61 -4.19 -11.12
CA GLU A 97 11.83 -3.42 -10.14
C GLU A 97 10.39 -3.15 -10.64
N PRO A 98 10.16 -2.79 -11.91
CA PRO A 98 8.82 -2.57 -12.42
C PRO A 98 7.93 -3.84 -12.36
N LEU A 99 8.49 -5.03 -12.63
CA LEU A 99 7.73 -6.30 -12.64
C LEU A 99 7.35 -6.75 -11.24
N LEU A 100 8.21 -6.51 -10.26
CA LEU A 100 7.98 -6.87 -8.87
C LEU A 100 6.90 -5.98 -8.21
N TYR A 101 6.38 -4.96 -8.90
CA TYR A 101 5.29 -4.10 -8.46
C TYR A 101 3.91 -4.49 -9.03
N ILE A 102 3.85 -4.96 -10.28
CA ILE A 102 2.58 -5.23 -10.96
C ILE A 102 1.74 -6.26 -10.20
N GLU A 103 2.34 -7.37 -9.80
CA GLU A 103 1.64 -8.43 -9.06
C GLU A 103 1.12 -7.94 -7.70
N PRO A 104 1.92 -7.26 -6.86
CA PRO A 104 1.43 -6.58 -5.65
C PRO A 104 0.27 -5.61 -5.88
N ALA A 105 0.36 -4.74 -6.89
CA ALA A 105 -0.67 -3.75 -7.18
C ALA A 105 -1.99 -4.42 -7.57
N GLN A 106 -1.94 -5.43 -8.44
CA GLN A 106 -3.12 -6.21 -8.85
C GLN A 106 -3.75 -6.96 -7.68
N LEU A 107 -2.94 -7.48 -6.75
CA LEU A 107 -3.43 -8.16 -5.56
C LEU A 107 -4.23 -7.19 -4.68
N VAL A 108 -3.68 -6.00 -4.41
CA VAL A 108 -4.35 -4.96 -3.63
C VAL A 108 -5.62 -4.49 -4.34
N GLU A 109 -5.54 -4.18 -5.63
CA GLU A 109 -6.67 -3.77 -6.46
C GLU A 109 -7.83 -4.77 -6.34
N CYS A 110 -7.56 -6.05 -6.55
CA CYS A 110 -8.54 -7.12 -6.42
C CYS A 110 -9.18 -7.17 -5.02
N VAL A 111 -8.38 -7.04 -3.96
CA VAL A 111 -8.88 -7.04 -2.57
C VAL A 111 -9.80 -5.86 -2.30
N VAL A 112 -9.41 -4.66 -2.77
CA VAL A 112 -10.11 -3.39 -2.55
C VAL A 112 -11.44 -3.38 -3.29
N GLU A 113 -11.44 -3.74 -4.58
CA GLU A 113 -12.64 -3.76 -5.42
C GLU A 113 -13.67 -4.79 -4.94
N ASN A 114 -13.22 -5.98 -4.53
CA ASN A 114 -14.11 -7.02 -4.00
C ASN A 114 -14.81 -6.60 -2.69
N ARG A 115 -14.33 -5.55 -2.03
CA ARG A 115 -14.90 -4.99 -0.80
C ARG A 115 -15.61 -3.66 -1.04
N GLY A 116 -15.81 -3.29 -2.30
CA GLY A 116 -16.49 -2.06 -2.71
C GLY A 116 -15.69 -0.79 -2.44
N GLY A 117 -14.39 -0.90 -2.18
CA GLY A 117 -13.49 0.23 -2.03
C GLY A 117 -13.05 0.80 -3.38
N VAL A 118 -12.56 2.04 -3.36
CA VAL A 118 -11.94 2.66 -4.53
C VAL A 118 -10.45 2.37 -4.53
N PHE A 119 -9.95 1.73 -5.58
CA PHE A 119 -8.50 1.62 -5.79
C PHE A 119 -8.01 2.79 -6.64
N ILE A 120 -6.97 3.47 -6.17
CA ILE A 120 -6.28 4.51 -6.94
C ILE A 120 -4.88 4.00 -7.21
N ASN A 121 -4.59 3.74 -8.48
CA ASN A 121 -3.22 3.50 -8.90
C ASN A 121 -2.57 4.83 -9.32
N ASN A 122 -1.63 5.31 -8.51
CA ASN A 122 -0.91 6.55 -8.79
C ASN A 122 0.28 6.34 -9.74
N ASP A 123 0.76 5.10 -9.90
CA ASP A 123 1.86 4.77 -10.80
C ASP A 123 1.28 4.05 -12.02
N SER A 124 1.37 4.66 -13.21
CA SER A 124 0.72 4.03 -14.37
C SER A 124 1.42 2.71 -14.70
N TYR A 125 0.64 1.62 -14.83
CA TYR A 125 1.15 0.34 -15.34
C TYR A 125 1.85 0.51 -16.70
N GLN A 126 1.50 1.56 -17.45
CA GLN A 126 2.09 1.92 -18.74
C GLN A 126 3.51 2.46 -18.60
N GLU A 127 3.80 3.36 -17.66
CA GLU A 127 5.17 3.84 -17.41
C GLU A 127 6.09 2.71 -16.96
N VAL A 128 5.58 1.82 -16.11
CA VAL A 128 6.26 0.59 -15.66
C VAL A 128 6.55 -0.33 -16.86
N ALA A 129 5.58 -0.53 -17.75
CA ALA A 129 5.75 -1.32 -18.98
C ALA A 129 6.73 -0.70 -19.98
N ASP A 130 6.71 0.63 -20.11
CA ASP A 130 7.60 1.37 -21.01
C ASP A 130 9.06 1.33 -20.51
N VAL A 131 9.27 1.32 -19.18
CA VAL A 131 10.60 1.07 -18.57
C VAL A 131 11.07 -0.37 -18.85
N ILE A 132 10.21 -1.38 -18.71
CA ILE A 132 10.56 -2.79 -19.04
C ILE A 132 10.91 -2.94 -20.52
N ALA A 133 10.15 -2.28 -21.41
CA ALA A 133 10.38 -2.34 -22.85
C ALA A 133 11.69 -1.65 -23.27
N SER A 134 12.14 -0.64 -22.52
CA SER A 134 13.40 0.07 -22.76
C SER A 134 14.61 -0.63 -22.13
N SER A 135 14.46 -1.29 -20.97
CA SER A 135 15.55 -2.01 -20.29
C SER A 135 15.90 -3.36 -20.91
N ALA A 136 14.96 -3.98 -21.64
CA ALA A 136 15.20 -5.24 -22.35
C ALA A 136 16.26 -5.18 -23.48
N ASN A 137 16.68 -3.97 -23.90
CA ASN A 137 17.70 -3.76 -24.93
C ASN A 137 19.10 -3.46 -24.39
N ASP A 138 19.27 -3.16 -23.10
CA ASP A 138 20.56 -2.80 -22.53
C ASP A 138 21.07 -3.90 -21.59
N THR A 139 21.82 -4.84 -22.17
CA THR A 139 22.70 -5.70 -21.37
C THR A 139 23.84 -4.84 -20.83
N ILE A 140 23.69 -4.28 -19.63
CA ILE A 140 24.77 -3.57 -18.95
C ILE A 140 25.81 -4.62 -18.50
N ILE A 141 26.87 -4.78 -19.29
CA ILE A 141 28.08 -5.50 -18.87
C ILE A 141 28.82 -4.56 -17.92
N VAL A 142 28.66 -4.79 -16.61
CA VAL A 142 29.56 -4.19 -15.60
C VAL A 142 30.92 -4.85 -15.78
N LYS A 143 31.87 -4.13 -16.39
CA LYS A 143 33.27 -4.52 -16.33
C LYS A 143 33.78 -4.27 -14.91
N PRO A 144 34.60 -5.17 -14.34
CA PRO A 144 35.28 -4.88 -13.09
C PRO A 144 36.30 -3.75 -13.36
N ASP A 145 36.28 -2.73 -12.51
CA ASP A 145 37.22 -1.62 -12.57
C ASP A 145 38.67 -2.12 -12.39
N ASP A 146 39.56 -1.67 -13.29
CA ASP A 146 41.02 -1.81 -13.20
C ASP A 146 41.62 -0.79 -12.22
#